data_AF-A0A1Q7W909-F1
#
_entry.id   AF-A0A1Q7W909-F1
#
_cell.length_a   1.000
_cell.length_b   1.000
_cell.length_c   1.000
_cell.angle_alpha   90.00
_cell.angle_beta   90.00
_cell.angle_gamma   90.00
#
_symmetry.space_group_name_H-M   'P 1'
#
loop_
_entity.id
_entity.type
_entity.pdbx_description
1 polymer ?
#
loop_
_entity_poly.entity_id
_entity_poly.type
_entity_poly.pdbx_seq_one_letter_code
_entity_poly.pdbx_strand_id
1 'polypeptide(L)'
;MTAWLAGDNARLDQLRDPANMLFHSIGLGDYDRHYTFQWCQGAAGSSYCMFYNAVGDELRLHLLNPRLGGPHAIIDGEFHPLTFPPDMQAYAQECLDGWKAGNTTRVGYLTTADALAHLNAIATGHRSDDWTFQDAQGAAGSSYLTWRNGSGDRIVFRFHNPGVVPGEGPQHRIVDVLWNP
;
A
#
# COMPACT_ATOMS: atom_id res chain seq x y z
N MET A 1 -6.94 3.39 -17.41
CA MET A 1 -7.00 3.84 -16.00
C MET A 1 -8.31 4.52 -15.66
N THR A 2 -8.65 5.68 -16.24
CA THR A 2 -9.89 6.41 -15.89
C THR A 2 -11.16 5.55 -15.88
N ALA A 3 -11.39 4.74 -16.92
CA ALA A 3 -12.56 3.85 -16.98
C ALA A 3 -12.61 2.84 -15.82
N TRP A 4 -11.47 2.22 -15.48
CA TRP A 4 -11.39 1.28 -14.35
C TRP A 4 -11.63 1.99 -13.01
N LEU A 5 -10.98 3.14 -12.79
CA LEU A 5 -11.12 3.91 -11.55
C LEU A 5 -12.55 4.45 -11.33
N ALA A 6 -13.26 4.76 -12.41
CA ALA A 6 -14.66 5.18 -12.37
C ALA A 6 -15.65 4.00 -12.25
N GLY A 7 -15.19 2.75 -12.26
CA GLY A 7 -16.05 1.56 -12.30
C GLY A 7 -16.82 1.38 -13.61
N ASP A 8 -16.41 2.07 -14.69
CA ASP A 8 -17.02 1.96 -16.02
C ASP A 8 -16.52 0.68 -16.71
N ASN A 9 -17.10 -0.45 -16.30
CA ASN A 9 -16.75 -1.76 -16.82
C ASN A 9 -17.02 -1.88 -18.33
N ALA A 10 -18.08 -1.24 -18.83
CA ALA A 10 -18.40 -1.26 -20.25
C ALA A 10 -17.30 -0.57 -21.09
N ARG A 11 -16.82 0.59 -20.65
CA ARG A 11 -15.69 1.25 -21.31
C ARG A 11 -14.39 0.50 -21.12
N LEU A 12 -14.17 -0.10 -19.94
CA LEU A 12 -12.97 -0.89 -19.68
C LEU A 12 -12.88 -2.10 -20.61
N ASP A 13 -13.99 -2.82 -20.81
CA ASP A 13 -14.06 -4.00 -21.68
C ASP A 13 -13.88 -3.64 -23.17
N GLN A 14 -14.24 -2.42 -23.60
CA GLN A 14 -13.90 -1.95 -24.95
C GLN A 14 -12.39 -1.73 -25.13
N LEU A 15 -11.66 -1.36 -24.06
CA LEU A 15 -10.26 -0.97 -24.13
C LEU A 15 -9.29 -2.15 -23.96
N ARG A 16 -9.67 -3.15 -23.16
CA ARG A 16 -8.85 -4.33 -22.87
C ARG A 16 -9.31 -5.57 -23.63
N ASP A 17 -8.41 -6.51 -23.82
CA ASP A 17 -8.81 -7.87 -24.18
C ASP A 17 -9.70 -8.45 -23.06
N PRO A 18 -10.91 -8.97 -23.36
CA PRO A 18 -11.80 -9.55 -22.36
C PRO A 18 -11.19 -10.73 -21.58
N ALA A 19 -10.20 -11.42 -22.17
CA ALA A 19 -9.47 -12.49 -21.48
C ALA A 19 -8.47 -11.96 -20.43
N ASN A 20 -8.13 -10.68 -20.47
CA ASN A 20 -7.22 -10.06 -19.51
C ASN A 20 -7.92 -9.80 -18.17
N MET A 21 -7.51 -10.55 -17.15
CA MET A 21 -8.07 -10.48 -15.79
C MET A 21 -7.41 -9.46 -14.87
N LEU A 22 -6.37 -8.73 -15.30
CA LEU A 22 -5.59 -7.81 -14.46
C LEU A 22 -6.47 -6.89 -13.62
N PHE A 23 -7.35 -6.12 -14.28
CA PHE A 23 -8.23 -5.15 -13.62
C PHE A 23 -9.27 -5.77 -12.68
N HIS A 24 -9.62 -7.04 -12.92
CA HIS A 24 -10.46 -7.80 -11.99
C HIS A 24 -9.65 -8.21 -10.76
N SER A 25 -8.47 -8.80 -10.96
CA SER A 25 -7.58 -9.24 -9.88
C SER A 25 -7.17 -8.09 -8.95
N ILE A 26 -6.72 -6.96 -9.50
CA ILE A 26 -6.36 -5.79 -8.68
C ILE A 26 -7.60 -5.09 -8.09
N GLY A 27 -8.78 -5.26 -8.70
CA GLY A 27 -10.04 -4.70 -8.20
C GLY A 27 -10.58 -5.42 -6.95
N LEU A 28 -10.14 -6.66 -6.71
CA LEU A 28 -10.47 -7.45 -5.51
C LEU A 28 -9.59 -7.13 -4.30
N GLY A 29 -8.41 -6.53 -4.51
CA GLY A 29 -7.51 -6.12 -3.43
C GLY A 29 -7.76 -4.69 -2.95
N ASP A 30 -7.38 -4.42 -1.71
CA ASP A 30 -7.30 -3.07 -1.13
C ASP A 30 -5.92 -2.45 -1.39
N TYR A 31 -5.67 -2.17 -2.66
CA TYR A 31 -4.52 -1.40 -3.12
C TYR A 31 -4.94 0.05 -3.33
N ASP A 32 -4.02 0.99 -3.10
CA ASP A 32 -4.25 2.39 -3.48
C ASP A 32 -4.59 2.49 -4.98
N ARG A 33 -5.66 3.23 -5.27
CA ARG A 33 -6.20 3.37 -6.64
C ARG A 33 -5.83 4.69 -7.29
N HIS A 34 -4.98 5.52 -6.66
CA HIS A 34 -4.60 6.83 -7.18
C HIS A 34 -3.44 6.73 -8.18
N TYR A 35 -3.67 6.08 -9.32
CA TYR A 35 -2.65 5.88 -10.34
C TYR A 35 -2.38 7.14 -11.18
N THR A 36 -1.11 7.46 -11.34
CA THR A 36 -0.59 8.51 -12.21
C THR A 36 0.20 7.89 -13.35
N PHE A 37 -0.04 8.37 -14.58
CA PHE A 37 0.74 8.00 -15.76
C PHE A 37 2.17 8.52 -15.65
N GLN A 38 3.14 7.69 -16.02
CA GLN A 38 4.55 8.07 -16.02
C GLN A 38 5.10 8.19 -17.43
N TRP A 39 5.17 7.07 -18.15
CA TRP A 39 5.72 7.00 -19.49
C TRP A 39 5.21 5.76 -20.22
N CYS A 40 5.33 5.79 -21.55
CA CYS A 40 5.22 4.59 -22.38
C CYS A 40 6.52 4.37 -23.12
N GLN A 41 6.99 3.13 -23.17
CA GLN A 41 8.15 2.73 -23.95
C GLN A 41 7.80 1.50 -24.78
N GLY A 42 8.19 1.51 -26.06
CA GLY A 42 7.82 0.46 -27.00
C GLY A 42 8.54 0.58 -28.33
N ALA A 43 8.35 -0.43 -29.17
CA ALA A 43 8.84 -0.49 -30.54
C ALA A 43 7.67 -0.72 -31.52
N ALA A 44 7.96 -0.91 -32.80
CA ALA A 44 6.93 -1.29 -33.77
C ALA A 44 6.23 -2.59 -33.31
N GLY A 45 4.91 -2.55 -33.17
CA GLY A 45 4.08 -3.67 -32.73
C GLY A 45 3.47 -3.49 -31.34
N SER A 46 4.23 -3.11 -30.31
CA SER A 46 3.68 -2.95 -28.95
C SER A 46 4.43 -1.93 -28.09
N SER A 47 3.73 -1.42 -27.09
CA SER A 47 4.27 -0.51 -26.08
C SER A 47 3.85 -0.96 -24.68
N TYR A 48 4.71 -0.67 -23.71
CA TYR A 48 4.37 -0.79 -22.29
C TYR A 48 4.19 0.61 -21.72
N CYS A 49 3.06 0.84 -21.05
CA CYS A 49 2.78 2.09 -20.36
C CYS A 49 2.81 1.85 -18.85
N MET A 50 3.61 2.65 -18.15
CA MET A 50 3.81 2.56 -16.71
C MET A 50 2.95 3.57 -15.97
N PHE A 51 2.37 3.10 -14.88
CA PHE A 51 1.63 3.90 -13.92
C PHE A 51 2.14 3.58 -12.51
N TYR A 52 2.27 4.60 -11.67
CA TYR A 52 2.49 4.44 -10.24
C TYR A 52 1.29 4.96 -9.48
N ASN A 53 0.85 4.27 -8.46
CA ASN A 53 -0.15 4.82 -7.53
C ASN A 53 0.52 5.68 -6.44
N ALA A 54 -0.26 6.29 -5.54
CA ALA A 54 0.28 7.20 -4.52
C ALA A 54 1.24 6.51 -3.55
N VAL A 55 1.20 5.17 -3.54
CA VAL A 55 2.02 4.32 -2.67
C VAL A 55 3.21 3.66 -3.36
N GLY A 56 3.39 3.89 -4.66
CA GLY A 56 4.53 3.37 -5.42
C GLY A 56 4.35 1.95 -5.95
N ASP A 57 3.14 1.37 -5.89
CA ASP A 57 2.85 0.15 -6.63
C ASP A 57 2.93 0.43 -8.13
N GLU A 58 3.50 -0.52 -8.87
CA GLU A 58 3.67 -0.39 -10.31
C GLU A 58 2.55 -1.12 -11.04
N LEU A 59 1.86 -0.41 -11.93
CA LEU A 59 0.95 -1.00 -12.90
C LEU A 59 1.52 -0.78 -14.30
N ARG A 60 1.86 -1.88 -14.96
CA ARG A 60 2.38 -1.90 -16.31
C ARG A 60 1.31 -2.43 -17.26
N LEU A 61 0.89 -1.63 -18.22
CA LEU A 61 -0.05 -2.07 -19.26
C LEU A 61 0.70 -2.39 -20.53
N HIS A 62 0.40 -3.54 -21.15
CA HIS A 62 0.91 -3.94 -22.46
C HIS A 62 -0.12 -3.62 -23.54
N LEU A 63 0.26 -2.74 -24.47
CA LEU A 63 -0.59 -2.25 -25.55
C LEU A 63 -0.09 -2.74 -26.90
N LEU A 64 -1.01 -3.17 -27.77
CA LEU A 64 -0.71 -3.49 -29.16
C LEU A 64 -0.84 -2.22 -30.02
N ASN A 65 0.29 -1.70 -30.50
CA ASN A 65 0.36 -0.42 -31.21
C ASN A 65 -0.58 -0.34 -32.44
N PRO A 66 -0.68 -1.39 -33.29
CA PRO A 66 -1.65 -1.42 -34.39
C PRO A 66 -3.13 -1.29 -34.01
N ARG A 67 -3.49 -1.49 -32.74
CA ARG A 67 -4.88 -1.37 -32.24
C ARG A 67 -5.14 -0.04 -31.53
N LEU A 68 -4.13 0.82 -31.36
CA LEU A 68 -4.32 2.12 -30.73
C LEU A 68 -5.36 2.95 -31.51
N GLY A 69 -6.31 3.54 -30.79
CA GLY A 69 -7.48 4.21 -31.36
C GLY A 69 -8.67 3.30 -31.66
N GLY A 70 -8.48 1.97 -31.60
CA GLY A 70 -9.53 0.96 -31.72
C GLY A 70 -9.77 0.18 -30.41
N PRO A 71 -10.68 -0.81 -30.43
CA PRO A 71 -10.97 -1.64 -29.27
C PRO A 71 -9.84 -2.65 -28.97
N HIS A 72 -9.78 -3.09 -27.71
CA HIS A 72 -8.89 -4.15 -27.23
C HIS A 72 -7.41 -3.89 -27.53
N ALA A 73 -6.99 -2.63 -27.39
CA ALA A 73 -5.60 -2.23 -27.55
C ALA A 73 -4.74 -2.68 -26.36
N ILE A 74 -5.30 -2.76 -25.15
CA ILE A 74 -4.62 -3.31 -23.98
C ILE A 74 -4.75 -4.83 -24.03
N ILE A 75 -3.66 -5.54 -24.27
CA ILE A 75 -3.66 -6.98 -24.47
C ILE A 75 -3.21 -7.74 -23.22
N ASP A 76 -2.41 -7.12 -22.38
CA ASP A 76 -1.92 -7.70 -21.12
C ASP A 76 -1.58 -6.59 -20.12
N GLY A 77 -1.22 -6.97 -18.90
CA GLY A 77 -0.52 -6.09 -17.98
C GLY A 77 -0.10 -6.79 -16.70
N GLU A 78 0.81 -6.14 -16.00
CA GLU A 78 1.44 -6.64 -14.79
C GLU A 78 1.19 -5.64 -13.66
N PHE A 79 0.96 -6.17 -12.45
CA PHE A 79 0.87 -5.38 -11.24
C PHE A 79 1.97 -5.86 -10.28
N HIS A 80 2.88 -4.95 -9.94
CA HIS A 80 3.98 -5.20 -9.01
C HIS A 80 3.73 -4.36 -7.77
N PRO A 81 3.07 -4.91 -6.73
CA PRO A 81 2.86 -4.17 -5.51
C PRO A 81 4.20 -3.93 -4.82
N LEU A 82 4.30 -2.79 -4.14
CA LEU A 82 5.37 -2.53 -3.20
C LEU A 82 5.38 -3.65 -2.14
N THR A 83 6.56 -4.15 -1.80
CA THR A 83 6.68 -5.25 -0.83
C THR A 83 6.58 -4.71 0.59
N PHE A 84 5.95 -5.51 1.45
CA PHE A 84 5.80 -5.23 2.88
C PHE A 84 6.24 -6.44 3.70
N PRO A 85 6.71 -6.25 4.95
CA PRO A 85 7.03 -7.36 5.82
C PRO A 85 5.81 -8.26 6.07
N PRO A 86 5.95 -9.59 6.00
CA PRO A 86 4.81 -10.50 6.13
C PRO A 86 4.35 -10.70 7.58
N ASP A 87 5.20 -10.38 8.56
CA ASP A 87 4.90 -10.50 9.98
C ASP A 87 4.65 -9.13 10.63
N MET A 88 3.70 -9.08 11.57
CA MET A 88 3.27 -7.83 12.21
C MET A 88 4.42 -7.13 12.95
N GLN A 89 5.36 -7.89 13.51
CA GLN A 89 6.47 -7.33 14.28
C GLN A 89 7.46 -6.60 13.36
N ALA A 90 7.91 -7.23 12.27
CA ALA A 90 8.75 -6.59 11.27
C ALA A 90 8.03 -5.43 10.59
N TYR A 91 6.72 -5.54 10.36
CA TYR A 91 5.91 -4.45 9.80
C TYR A 91 5.89 -3.21 10.70
N ALA A 92 5.63 -3.40 12.00
CA ALA A 92 5.68 -2.31 12.98
C ALA A 92 7.10 -1.80 13.23
N GLN A 93 8.10 -2.69 13.21
CA GLN A 93 9.51 -2.29 13.29
C GLN A 93 9.91 -1.41 12.12
N GLU A 94 9.51 -1.76 10.89
CA GLU A 94 9.78 -0.93 9.72
C GLU A 94 9.08 0.44 9.81
N CYS A 95 7.86 0.49 10.35
CA CYS A 95 7.17 1.75 10.61
C CYS A 95 7.92 2.62 11.62
N LEU A 96 8.36 2.01 12.73
CA LEU A 96 9.13 2.67 13.77
C LEU A 96 10.45 3.23 13.21
N ASP A 97 11.20 2.42 12.45
CA ASP A 97 12.46 2.84 11.82
C ASP A 97 12.23 3.96 10.80
N GLY A 98 11.15 3.88 10.02
CA GLY A 98 10.73 4.95 9.11
C GLY A 98 10.41 6.25 9.84
N TRP A 99 9.71 6.19 10.97
CA TRP A 99 9.40 7.38 11.78
C TRP A 99 10.65 7.99 12.43
N LYS A 100 11.55 7.14 12.96
CA LYS A 100 12.86 7.57 13.48
C LYS A 100 13.68 8.29 12.41
N ALA A 101 13.68 7.76 11.18
CA ALA A 101 14.38 8.35 10.04
C ALA A 101 13.67 9.56 9.41
N GLY A 102 12.43 9.88 9.83
CA GLY A 102 11.62 10.93 9.23
C GLY A 102 11.10 10.61 7.82
N ASN A 103 11.10 9.34 7.41
CA ASN A 103 10.57 8.88 6.13
C ASN A 103 9.04 8.82 6.14
N THR A 104 8.41 9.99 6.12
CA THR A 104 6.95 10.15 6.21
C THR A 104 6.20 9.42 5.09
N THR A 105 6.80 9.30 3.91
CA THR A 105 6.24 8.55 2.78
C THR A 105 6.11 7.07 3.12
N ARG A 106 7.19 6.40 3.56
CA ARG A 106 7.13 4.97 3.88
C ARG A 106 6.24 4.69 5.09
N VAL A 107 6.28 5.54 6.12
CA VAL A 107 5.38 5.43 7.27
C VAL A 107 3.93 5.54 6.81
N GLY A 108 3.61 6.48 5.92
CA GLY A 108 2.27 6.63 5.35
C GLY A 108 1.75 5.39 4.63
N TYR A 109 2.62 4.53 4.07
CA TYR A 109 2.21 3.27 3.44
C TYR A 109 1.92 2.15 4.45
N LEU A 110 2.51 2.25 5.64
CA LEU A 110 2.39 1.26 6.71
C LEU A 110 1.20 1.56 7.64
N THR A 111 0.80 2.82 7.74
CA THR A 111 -0.22 3.30 8.69
C THR A 111 -1.48 3.80 7.99
N THR A 112 -2.65 3.58 8.58
CA THR A 112 -3.85 4.38 8.22
C THR A 112 -3.60 5.87 8.51
N ALA A 113 -4.43 6.75 7.94
CA ALA A 113 -4.31 8.19 8.16
C ALA A 113 -4.39 8.58 9.66
N ASP A 114 -5.27 7.93 10.41
CA ASP A 114 -5.42 8.17 11.86
C ASP A 114 -4.18 7.70 12.64
N ALA A 115 -3.67 6.50 12.33
CA ALA A 115 -2.45 5.97 12.93
C ALA A 115 -1.23 6.87 12.64
N LEU A 116 -1.12 7.38 11.39
CA LEU A 116 -0.08 8.33 11.01
C LEU A 116 -0.19 9.63 11.81
N ALA A 117 -1.40 10.14 12.02
CA ALA A 117 -1.63 11.34 12.80
C ALA A 117 -1.22 11.16 14.26
N HIS A 118 -1.60 10.04 14.89
CA HIS A 118 -1.20 9.72 16.26
C HIS A 118 0.32 9.55 16.40
N LEU A 119 0.97 8.85 15.46
CA LEU A 119 2.42 8.69 15.45
C LEU A 119 3.17 10.03 15.27
N ASN A 120 2.63 10.93 14.45
CA ASN A 120 3.19 12.27 14.25
C ASN A 120 2.93 13.23 15.44
N ALA A 121 1.97 12.92 16.30
CA ALA A 121 1.70 13.70 17.52
C ALA A 121 2.74 13.43 18.62
N ILE A 122 3.48 12.31 18.54
CA ILE A 122 4.59 12.03 19.45
C ILE A 122 5.70 13.06 19.21
N ALA A 123 6.20 13.67 20.29
CA ALA A 123 7.21 14.71 20.21
C ALA A 123 8.46 14.21 19.46
N THR A 124 8.97 15.02 18.54
CA THR A 124 10.10 14.64 17.66
C THR A 124 11.38 14.30 18.41
N GLY A 125 11.55 14.78 19.65
CA GLY A 125 12.66 14.39 20.52
C GLY A 125 12.73 12.89 20.80
N HIS A 126 11.61 12.17 20.73
CA HIS A 126 11.56 10.72 20.94
C HIS A 126 12.01 9.89 19.72
N ARG A 127 12.26 10.53 18.57
CA ARG A 127 12.74 9.82 17.36
C ARG A 127 14.17 9.30 17.52
N SER A 128 14.98 9.95 18.35
CA SER A 128 16.34 9.52 18.65
C SER A 128 16.42 8.47 19.76
N ASP A 129 15.30 8.15 20.42
CA ASP A 129 15.31 7.17 21.50
C ASP A 129 15.62 5.75 20.99
N ASP A 130 16.23 4.97 21.87
CA ASP A 130 16.42 3.54 21.68
C ASP A 130 15.14 2.81 22.08
N TRP A 131 14.39 2.38 21.07
CA TRP A 131 13.15 1.63 21.22
C TRP A 131 13.43 0.13 21.12
N THR A 132 12.97 -0.62 22.12
CA THR A 132 13.13 -2.08 22.18
C THR A 132 11.77 -2.76 22.17
N PHE A 133 11.62 -3.82 21.39
CA PHE A 133 10.40 -4.61 21.37
C PHE A 133 10.17 -5.23 22.74
N GLN A 134 8.98 -5.02 23.31
CA GLN A 134 8.61 -5.49 24.63
C GLN A 134 7.73 -6.74 24.55
N ASP A 135 6.57 -6.63 23.90
CA ASP A 135 5.59 -7.71 23.83
C ASP A 135 4.61 -7.56 22.66
N ALA A 136 3.88 -8.65 22.39
CA ALA A 136 2.74 -8.69 21.50
C ALA A 136 1.54 -9.28 22.24
N GLN A 137 0.39 -8.62 22.16
CA GLN A 137 -0.84 -8.98 22.86
C GLN A 137 -2.00 -9.05 21.86
N GLY A 138 -2.73 -10.17 21.86
CA GLY A 138 -3.94 -10.35 21.06
C GLY A 138 -5.20 -10.02 21.85
N ALA A 139 -6.12 -9.29 21.23
CA ALA A 139 -7.50 -9.09 21.68
C ALA A 139 -8.49 -9.54 20.60
N ALA A 140 -9.78 -9.60 20.94
CA ALA A 140 -10.83 -9.90 19.95
C ALA A 140 -10.80 -8.85 18.83
N GLY A 141 -10.39 -9.28 17.63
CA GLY A 141 -10.35 -8.45 16.43
C GLY A 141 -9.13 -7.53 16.28
N SER A 142 -8.19 -7.52 17.23
CA SER A 142 -6.98 -6.66 17.14
C SER A 142 -5.76 -7.29 17.79
N SER A 143 -4.58 -6.93 17.28
CA SER A 143 -3.28 -7.27 17.85
C SER A 143 -2.53 -5.98 18.19
N TYR A 144 -1.85 -5.97 19.33
CA TYR A 144 -1.12 -4.83 19.87
C TYR A 144 0.34 -5.22 20.07
N LEU A 145 1.26 -4.46 19.48
CA LEU A 145 2.69 -4.70 19.60
C LEU A 145 3.34 -3.49 20.27
N THR A 146 4.08 -3.73 21.34
CA THR A 146 4.62 -2.69 22.22
C THR A 146 6.13 -2.55 22.06
N TRP A 147 6.61 -1.32 21.89
CA TRP A 147 8.02 -0.95 22.05
C TRP A 147 8.17 -0.03 23.26
N ARG A 148 9.31 -0.14 23.93
CA ARG A 148 9.64 0.65 25.11
C ARG A 148 11.03 1.27 24.97
N ASN A 149 11.19 2.52 25.41
CA ASN A 149 12.49 3.18 25.49
C ASN A 149 13.15 3.05 26.88
N GLY A 150 14.38 3.55 27.01
CA GLY A 150 15.12 3.55 28.28
C GLY A 150 14.46 4.37 29.41
N SER A 151 13.63 5.36 29.07
CA SER A 151 12.92 6.22 30.02
C SER A 151 11.68 5.55 30.61
N GLY A 152 11.14 4.52 29.95
CA GLY A 152 9.89 3.87 30.35
C GLY A 152 8.72 4.16 29.43
N ASP A 153 8.85 5.13 28.52
CA ASP A 153 7.83 5.48 27.54
C ASP A 153 7.58 4.30 26.60
N ARG A 154 6.36 4.21 26.08
CA ARG A 154 5.92 3.13 25.20
C ARG A 154 5.18 3.65 23.97
N ILE A 155 5.48 3.02 22.84
CA ILE A 155 4.72 3.13 21.59
C ILE A 155 4.05 1.78 21.37
N VAL A 156 2.73 1.78 21.15
CA VAL A 156 1.96 0.57 20.85
C VAL A 156 1.34 0.69 19.47
N PHE A 157 1.68 -0.24 18.58
CA PHE A 157 1.09 -0.35 17.25
C PHE A 157 -0.09 -1.32 17.28
N ARG A 158 -1.26 -0.87 16.81
CA ARG A 158 -2.47 -1.70 16.70
C ARG A 158 -2.67 -2.17 15.27
N PHE A 159 -2.99 -3.45 15.12
CA PHE A 159 -3.36 -4.10 13.88
C PHE A 159 -4.78 -4.69 13.99
N HIS A 160 -5.47 -4.83 12.87
CA HIS A 160 -6.59 -5.79 12.80
C HIS A 160 -6.05 -7.22 12.77
N ASN A 161 -6.77 -8.16 13.39
CA ASN A 161 -6.42 -9.57 13.25
C ASN A 161 -6.66 -10.02 11.80
N PRO A 162 -5.86 -10.96 11.27
CA PRO A 162 -6.05 -11.47 9.92
C PRO A 162 -7.49 -11.96 9.70
N GLY A 163 -8.11 -11.54 8.60
CA GLY A 163 -9.47 -11.93 8.21
C GLY A 163 -10.61 -11.17 8.90
N VAL A 164 -10.32 -10.19 9.78
CA VAL A 164 -11.35 -9.32 10.39
C VAL A 164 -11.92 -8.34 9.38
N VAL A 165 -11.08 -7.82 8.48
CA VAL A 165 -11.48 -6.86 7.44
C VAL A 165 -11.37 -7.55 6.08
N PRO A 166 -12.50 -7.86 5.42
CA PRO A 166 -12.48 -8.42 4.08
C PRO A 166 -11.81 -7.47 3.09
N GLY A 167 -10.85 -7.98 2.32
CA GLY A 167 -10.14 -7.21 1.30
C GLY A 167 -8.90 -6.47 1.78
N GLU A 168 -8.61 -6.42 3.09
CA GLU A 168 -7.45 -5.70 3.65
C GLU A 168 -6.14 -6.15 2.97
N GLY A 169 -5.53 -5.21 2.26
CA GLY A 169 -4.30 -5.41 1.51
C GLY A 169 -3.07 -5.39 2.43
N PRO A 170 -1.86 -5.52 1.87
CA PRO A 170 -0.62 -5.45 2.65
C PRO A 170 -0.26 -4.03 3.12
N GLN A 171 -1.01 -3.00 2.70
CA GLN A 171 -0.81 -1.60 3.06
C GLN A 171 -1.67 -1.21 4.27
N HIS A 172 -1.29 -0.12 4.95
CA HIS A 172 -2.06 0.51 6.03
C HIS A 172 -2.49 -0.45 7.15
N ARG A 173 -1.70 -1.50 7.38
CA ARG A 173 -2.00 -2.57 8.35
C ARG A 173 -1.97 -2.05 9.79
N ILE A 174 -1.23 -0.97 10.05
CA ILE A 174 -1.21 -0.28 11.34
C ILE A 174 -2.39 0.68 11.38
N VAL A 175 -3.40 0.32 12.16
CA VAL A 175 -4.70 1.00 12.19
C VAL A 175 -4.83 1.96 13.37
N ASP A 176 -3.89 1.92 14.31
CA ASP A 176 -3.75 2.92 15.38
C ASP A 176 -2.34 2.90 15.96
N VAL A 177 -1.94 4.00 16.59
CA VAL A 177 -0.71 4.14 17.38
C VAL A 177 -1.06 4.78 18.72
N LEU A 178 -0.73 4.10 19.80
CA LEU A 178 -0.95 4.60 21.16
C LEU A 178 0.38 5.04 21.77
N TRP A 179 0.39 6.25 22.31
CA TRP A 179 1.53 6.81 23.04
C TRP A 179 1.27 6.76 24.54
N ASN A 180 2.17 6.10 25.28
CA ASN A 180 2.10 5.97 26.73
C ASN A 180 3.44 6.41 27.34
N PRO A 181 3.58 7.68 27.76
CA PRO A 181 4.77 8.14 28.48
C PRO A 181 4.87 7.53 29.89
#